data_AF-A0A8J4Y686-F1
#
_entry.id   AF-A0A8J4Y686-F1
#
_cell.length_a   1.000
_cell.length_b   1.000
_cell.length_c   1.000
_cell.angle_alpha   90.00
_cell.angle_beta   90.00
_cell.angle_gamma   90.00
#
_symmetry.space_group_name_H-M   'P 1'
#
loop_
_entity.id
_entity.type
_entity.pdbx_description
1 polymer ?
#
loop_
_entity_poly.entity_id
_entity_poly.type
_entity_poly.pdbx_seq_one_letter_code
_entity_poly.pdbx_strand_id
1 'polypeptide(L)'
;MKTVRSGRDMTFHSYPFLTVVEKSPPLCQFEPRFEARTAVLAALSALGLCRGCRAYPMTVPRCSRTHDVIEPHPQTPVVRICVCVDWMFINCKELAREASEAVHSGRLVLVPGHPRKAWHGWLDNIKGLVCVSAALAFPVASVTSAAQEQDVSDTRFSSALFPFAALGWPGTQGQHATPDLTRLYPTTLLETGHDILFFWVARRVMLGLKLTGKLPFEVRLWLQPLLDL
;
A
#
# COMPACT_ATOMS: atom_id res chain seq x y z
N MET A 1 27.78 28.71 3.04
CA MET A 1 27.67 27.64 2.03
C MET A 1 26.92 26.45 2.63
N LYS A 2 25.62 26.29 2.36
CA LYS A 2 24.86 25.10 2.76
C LYS A 2 24.65 24.24 1.52
N THR A 3 25.28 23.07 1.54
CA THR A 3 25.30 22.10 0.45
C THR A 3 23.92 21.45 0.33
N VAL A 4 23.18 21.80 -0.73
CA VAL A 4 21.94 21.11 -1.12
C VAL A 4 22.35 19.78 -1.75
N ARG A 5 22.16 18.67 -1.04
CA ARG A 5 22.32 17.33 -1.61
C ARG A 5 21.02 16.97 -2.33
N SER A 6 21.08 16.84 -3.66
CA SER A 6 19.92 16.49 -4.49
C SER A 6 19.46 15.06 -4.20
N GLY A 7 18.29 14.91 -3.58
CA GLY A 7 17.51 13.68 -3.68
C GLY A 7 17.08 13.48 -5.13
N ARG A 8 17.08 12.24 -5.62
CA ARG A 8 16.68 11.93 -7.00
C ARG A 8 15.21 12.32 -7.24
N ASP A 9 15.02 13.45 -7.89
CA ASP A 9 13.72 13.97 -8.32
C ASP A 9 13.09 13.04 -9.37
N MET A 10 11.96 12.42 -9.03
CA MET A 10 11.11 11.73 -10.01
C MET A 10 10.03 12.66 -10.56
N THR A 11 10.39 13.87 -10.97
CA THR A 11 9.50 14.78 -11.71
C THR A 11 10.12 15.09 -13.06
N PHE A 12 9.30 15.14 -14.12
CA PHE A 12 9.75 15.38 -15.50
C PHE A 12 10.57 16.67 -15.69
N HIS A 13 10.54 17.59 -14.72
CA HIS A 13 11.16 18.92 -14.81
C HIS A 13 11.90 19.37 -13.53
N SER A 14 12.19 18.45 -12.58
CA SER A 14 13.01 18.72 -11.38
C SER A 14 12.60 19.97 -10.56
N TYR A 15 11.32 20.11 -10.23
CA TYR A 15 10.83 21.16 -9.34
C TYR A 15 10.87 20.71 -7.87
N PRO A 16 11.19 21.61 -6.92
CA PRO A 16 11.20 21.26 -5.51
C PRO A 16 9.77 20.97 -5.00
N PHE A 17 9.63 19.92 -4.19
CA PHE A 17 8.39 19.64 -3.49
C PHE A 17 8.22 20.57 -2.29
N LEU A 18 7.15 21.35 -2.30
CA LEU A 18 6.76 22.24 -1.21
C LEU A 18 5.46 21.73 -0.59
N THR A 19 5.48 21.50 0.72
CA THR A 19 4.33 21.05 1.50
C THR A 19 3.80 22.23 2.31
N VAL A 20 2.56 22.62 2.04
CA VAL A 20 1.89 23.76 2.72
C VAL A 20 0.93 23.28 3.81
N VAL A 21 0.54 22.00 3.77
CA VAL A 21 -0.36 21.36 4.74
C VAL A 21 0.48 20.48 5.66
N GLU A 22 0.77 20.96 6.87
CA GLU A 22 1.51 20.19 7.87
C GLU A 22 0.57 19.54 8.90
N LYS A 23 0.99 18.38 9.44
CA LYS A 23 0.31 17.77 10.59
C LYS A 23 0.52 18.56 11.90
N SER A 24 1.59 19.37 11.98
CA SER A 24 1.86 20.38 13.03
C SER A 24 3.29 20.96 12.88
N PRO A 25 3.56 22.27 13.13
CA PRO A 25 2.66 23.42 13.10
C PRO A 25 2.84 24.26 11.79
N PRO A 26 1.75 24.57 11.07
CA PRO A 26 1.79 25.20 9.75
C PRO A 26 2.16 26.69 9.75
N LEU A 27 2.77 27.13 8.65
CA LEU A 27 3.06 28.53 8.28
C LEU A 27 1.81 29.42 8.22
N CYS A 28 0.60 28.85 8.11
CA CYS A 28 -0.67 29.54 8.27
C CYS A 28 -1.34 29.08 9.57
N GLN A 29 -1.35 29.99 10.55
CA GLN A 29 -1.97 29.83 11.85
C GLN A 29 -3.49 29.58 11.74
N PHE A 30 -3.91 28.40 12.22
CA PHE A 30 -5.21 28.09 12.87
C PHE A 30 -6.47 27.69 12.11
N GLU A 31 -6.46 27.31 10.83
CA GLU A 31 -7.71 26.82 10.20
C GLU A 31 -7.64 25.38 9.64
N PRO A 32 -8.65 24.53 9.88
CA PRO A 32 -8.74 23.23 9.22
C PRO A 32 -8.87 23.42 7.71
N ARG A 33 -8.36 22.46 6.93
CA ARG A 33 -8.19 22.51 5.47
C ARG A 33 -9.34 23.09 4.63
N PHE A 34 -10.59 22.87 5.06
CA PHE A 34 -11.76 23.36 4.35
C PHE A 34 -11.99 24.87 4.56
N GLU A 35 -11.66 25.35 5.75
CA GLU A 35 -11.72 26.75 6.15
C GLU A 35 -10.55 27.54 5.54
N ALA A 36 -9.38 26.90 5.42
CA ALA A 36 -8.24 27.47 4.69
C ALA A 36 -8.59 27.76 3.21
N ARG A 37 -9.37 26.90 2.55
CA ARG A 37 -9.81 27.13 1.16
C ARG A 37 -10.67 28.39 1.04
N THR A 38 -11.60 28.59 1.97
CA THR A 38 -12.46 29.80 1.98
C THR A 38 -11.66 31.06 2.27
N ALA A 39 -10.70 31.00 3.21
CA ALA A 39 -9.83 32.13 3.53
C ALA A 39 -8.92 32.53 2.35
N VAL A 40 -8.34 31.55 1.65
CA VAL A 40 -7.52 31.80 0.45
C VAL A 40 -8.34 32.44 -0.67
N LEU A 41 -9.59 32.00 -0.89
CA LEU A 41 -10.47 32.61 -1.88
C LEU A 41 -10.79 34.08 -1.52
N ALA A 42 -11.04 34.37 -0.25
CA ALA A 42 -11.26 35.73 0.22
C ALA A 42 -10.02 36.62 0.00
N ALA A 43 -8.83 36.14 0.38
CA ALA A 43 -7.58 36.86 0.18
C ALA A 43 -7.26 37.13 -1.31
N LEU A 44 -7.45 36.13 -2.18
CA LEU A 44 -7.25 36.28 -3.62
C LEU A 44 -8.25 37.26 -4.25
N SER A 45 -9.49 37.30 -3.72
CA SER A 45 -10.50 38.26 -4.17
C SER A 45 -10.15 39.70 -3.78
N ALA A 46 -9.62 39.91 -2.57
CA ALA A 46 -9.16 41.22 -2.10
C ALA A 46 -7.97 41.75 -2.91
N LEU A 47 -7.09 40.86 -3.37
CA LEU A 47 -5.94 41.19 -4.22
C LEU A 47 -6.29 41.38 -5.71
N GLY A 48 -7.54 41.15 -6.12
CA GLY A 48 -7.98 41.26 -7.52
C GLY A 48 -7.39 40.19 -8.46
N LEU A 49 -6.84 39.09 -7.92
CA LEU A 49 -6.21 38.02 -8.71
C LEU A 49 -7.21 36.93 -9.15
N CYS A 50 -8.46 36.99 -8.67
CA CYS A 50 -9.51 36.03 -8.99
C CYS A 50 -10.13 36.28 -10.37
N ARG A 51 -9.95 35.35 -11.31
CA ARG A 51 -10.59 35.38 -12.64
C ARG A 51 -12.04 34.88 -12.66
N GLY A 52 -12.43 34.05 -11.68
CA GLY A 52 -13.79 33.51 -11.57
C GLY A 52 -13.85 32.20 -10.78
N CYS A 53 -15.04 31.83 -10.31
CA CYS A 53 -15.30 30.57 -9.60
C CYS A 53 -16.41 29.78 -10.31
N ARG A 54 -16.16 28.51 -10.61
CA ARG A 54 -17.13 27.57 -11.19
C ARG A 54 -17.18 26.29 -10.38
N ALA A 55 -18.38 25.77 -10.14
CA ALA A 55 -18.55 24.45 -9.55
C ALA A 55 -18.08 23.37 -10.53
N TYR A 56 -17.19 22.50 -10.07
CA TYR A 56 -16.67 21.38 -10.85
C TYR A 56 -16.94 20.06 -10.13
N PRO A 57 -17.75 19.15 -10.70
CA PRO A 57 -17.93 17.83 -10.12
C PRO A 57 -16.64 17.02 -10.30
N MET A 58 -16.09 16.51 -9.20
CA MET A 58 -14.89 15.67 -9.21
C MET A 58 -15.06 14.48 -8.28
N THR A 59 -14.41 13.37 -8.62
CA THR A 59 -14.32 12.20 -7.74
C THR A 59 -13.17 12.40 -6.76
N VAL A 60 -13.49 12.50 -5.48
CA VAL A 60 -12.51 12.67 -4.41
C VAL A 60 -12.28 11.32 -3.72
N PRO A 61 -11.02 10.85 -3.58
CA PRO A 61 -10.73 9.61 -2.88
C PRO A 61 -11.08 9.76 -1.39
N ARG A 62 -11.79 8.76 -0.85
CA ARG A 62 -12.19 8.71 0.56
C ARG A 62 -11.64 7.47 1.23
N CYS A 63 -11.32 7.59 2.52
CA CYS A 63 -10.92 6.46 3.35
C CYS A 63 -12.08 5.47 3.45
N SER A 64 -11.85 4.19 3.19
CA SER A 64 -12.90 3.18 3.29
C SER A 64 -13.42 2.95 4.72
N ARG A 65 -12.66 3.38 5.73
CA ARG A 65 -13.03 3.21 7.15
C ARG A 65 -13.65 4.49 7.73
N THR A 66 -12.92 5.60 7.68
CA THR A 66 -13.38 6.87 8.29
C THR A 66 -14.20 7.73 7.35
N HIS A 67 -14.21 7.41 6.04
CA HIS A 67 -14.85 8.20 4.99
C HIS A 67 -14.30 9.61 4.82
N ASP A 68 -13.20 9.95 5.51
CA ASP A 68 -12.47 11.19 5.31
C ASP A 68 -11.84 11.26 3.93
N VAL A 69 -11.72 12.50 3.41
CA VAL A 69 -10.99 12.79 2.18
C VAL A 69 -9.51 12.44 2.36
N ILE A 70 -9.00 11.59 1.47
CA ILE A 70 -7.59 11.18 1.44
C ILE A 70 -6.79 12.26 0.74
N GLU A 71 -5.71 12.70 1.38
CA GLU A 71 -4.76 13.63 0.80
C GLU A 71 -3.47 12.90 0.39
N PRO A 72 -2.99 13.10 -0.84
CA PRO A 72 -1.65 12.68 -1.21
C PRO A 72 -0.66 13.62 -0.51
N HIS A 73 -0.26 13.25 0.70
CA HIS A 73 0.85 13.91 1.35
C HIS A 73 2.14 13.23 0.89
N PRO A 74 3.02 13.91 0.13
CA PRO A 74 4.37 13.42 0.00
C PRO A 74 4.97 13.50 1.39
N GLN A 75 5.06 12.36 2.09
CA GLN A 75 6.01 12.26 3.19
C GLN A 75 7.36 12.48 2.53
N THR A 76 7.86 13.71 2.63
CA THR A 76 9.20 14.05 2.19
C THR A 76 10.10 13.01 2.81
N PRO A 77 10.99 12.36 2.05
CA PRO A 77 12.09 11.65 2.66
C PRO A 77 12.91 12.76 3.30
N VAL A 78 12.64 13.07 4.57
CA VAL A 78 13.75 13.44 5.43
C VAL A 78 14.68 12.26 5.25
N VAL A 79 15.76 12.47 4.50
CA VAL A 79 16.88 11.55 4.38
C VAL A 79 17.48 11.49 5.79
N ARG A 80 16.77 10.84 6.70
CA ARG A 80 17.37 10.14 7.81
C ARG A 80 18.18 9.08 7.12
N ILE A 81 19.51 9.27 7.15
CA ILE A 81 20.47 8.20 6.92
C ILE A 81 20.17 7.18 8.02
N CYS A 82 19.19 6.34 7.76
CA CYS A 82 18.81 5.18 8.53
C CYS A 82 18.50 4.16 7.46
N VAL A 83 19.18 3.02 7.53
CA VAL A 83 19.25 1.96 6.53
C VAL A 83 17.90 1.23 6.34
N CYS A 84 16.77 1.87 6.70
CA CYS A 84 15.44 1.28 6.88
C CYS A 84 14.37 1.87 5.93
N VAL A 85 14.66 2.96 5.19
CA VAL A 85 13.66 3.62 4.31
C VAL A 85 13.19 2.71 3.16
N ASP A 86 13.94 1.63 2.88
CA ASP A 86 13.59 0.64 1.86
C ASP A 86 12.50 -0.36 2.31
N TRP A 87 12.13 -0.42 3.61
CA TRP A 87 11.14 -1.38 4.11
C TRP A 87 9.69 -0.91 3.92
N MET A 88 9.49 0.39 3.68
CA MET A 88 8.16 0.99 3.55
C MET A 88 7.46 0.56 2.26
N PHE A 89 8.23 0.25 1.20
CA PHE A 89 7.71 -0.12 -0.10
C PHE A 89 8.37 -1.39 -0.65
N ILE A 90 7.55 -2.39 -0.98
CA ILE A 90 8.04 -3.59 -1.66
C ILE A 90 7.91 -3.42 -3.18
N ASN A 91 8.98 -3.75 -3.92
CA ASN A 91 8.88 -3.83 -5.36
C ASN A 91 8.08 -5.07 -5.79
N CYS A 92 6.83 -4.86 -6.20
CA CYS A 92 5.91 -5.95 -6.53
C CYS A 92 5.84 -6.26 -8.04
N LYS A 93 6.64 -5.61 -8.90
CA LYS A 93 6.53 -5.81 -10.37
C LYS A 93 6.81 -7.25 -10.79
N GLU A 94 7.93 -7.81 -10.32
CA GLU A 94 8.30 -9.19 -10.64
C GLU A 94 7.33 -10.20 -10.03
N LEU A 95 6.90 -9.94 -8.78
CA LEU A 95 5.94 -10.79 -8.07
C LEU A 95 4.58 -10.82 -8.77
N ALA A 96 4.13 -9.68 -9.26
CA ALA A 96 2.89 -9.56 -10.01
C ALA A 96 2.97 -10.31 -11.34
N ARG A 97 4.12 -10.24 -12.03
CA ARG A 97 4.35 -11.01 -13.25
C ARG A 97 4.26 -12.51 -12.99
N GLU A 98 4.93 -13.01 -11.95
CA GLU A 98 4.88 -14.44 -11.58
C GLU A 98 3.46 -14.89 -11.18
N ALA A 99 2.72 -14.04 -10.45
CA ALA A 99 1.34 -14.32 -10.06
C ALA A 99 0.37 -14.31 -11.27
N SER A 100 0.61 -13.42 -12.25
CA SER A 100 -0.14 -13.37 -13.51
C SER A 100 0.12 -14.63 -14.34
N GLU A 101 1.38 -15.04 -14.43
CA GLU A 101 1.80 -16.26 -15.13
C GLU A 101 1.21 -17.53 -14.48
N ALA A 102 1.11 -17.59 -13.15
CA ALA A 102 0.48 -18.72 -12.46
C ALA A 102 -0.99 -18.94 -12.88
N VAL A 103 -1.73 -17.86 -13.14
CA VAL A 103 -3.11 -17.92 -13.65
C VAL A 103 -3.13 -18.25 -15.14
N HIS A 104 -2.20 -17.69 -15.91
CA HIS A 104 -2.08 -17.94 -17.35
C HIS A 104 -1.74 -19.41 -17.65
N SER A 105 -0.76 -19.96 -16.94
CA SER A 105 -0.29 -21.34 -17.08
C SER A 105 -1.27 -22.39 -16.54
N GLY A 106 -2.40 -21.98 -15.94
CA GLY A 106 -3.38 -22.88 -15.34
C GLY A 106 -2.96 -23.52 -14.02
N ARG A 107 -1.81 -23.12 -13.42
CA ARG A 107 -1.41 -23.56 -12.08
C ARG A 107 -2.36 -23.03 -11.00
N LEU A 108 -2.97 -21.88 -11.25
CA LEU A 108 -4.03 -21.31 -10.44
C LEU A 108 -5.32 -21.21 -11.25
N VAL A 109 -6.35 -21.95 -10.83
CA VAL A 109 -7.68 -21.91 -11.44
C VAL A 109 -8.63 -21.06 -10.60
N LEU A 110 -9.07 -19.94 -11.19
CA LEU A 110 -10.10 -19.05 -10.62
C LEU A 110 -11.49 -19.55 -11.03
N VAL A 111 -12.37 -19.76 -10.05
CA VAL A 111 -13.76 -20.22 -10.27
C VAL A 111 -14.72 -19.21 -9.61
N PRO A 112 -15.72 -18.66 -10.34
CA PRO A 112 -15.95 -18.79 -11.79
C PRO A 112 -14.85 -18.09 -12.60
N GLY A 113 -14.73 -18.36 -13.91
CA GLY A 113 -13.63 -17.86 -14.75
C GLY A 113 -13.67 -16.36 -15.10
N HIS A 114 -14.74 -15.64 -14.77
CA HIS A 114 -14.94 -14.21 -15.05
C HIS A 114 -13.84 -13.25 -14.53
N PRO A 115 -13.33 -13.35 -13.29
CA PRO A 115 -12.42 -12.37 -12.68
C PRO A 115 -11.00 -12.45 -13.25
N ARG A 116 -10.71 -13.42 -14.12
CA ARG A 116 -9.40 -13.58 -14.79
C ARG A 116 -8.95 -12.31 -15.49
N LYS A 117 -9.86 -11.62 -16.19
CA LYS A 117 -9.53 -10.35 -16.88
C LYS A 117 -9.16 -9.25 -15.89
N ALA A 118 -9.93 -9.13 -14.80
CA ALA A 118 -9.68 -8.14 -13.76
C ALA A 118 -8.38 -8.43 -13.00
N TRP A 119 -8.06 -9.71 -12.79
CA TRP A 119 -6.78 -10.17 -12.23
C TRP A 119 -5.59 -9.69 -13.05
N HIS A 120 -5.57 -9.98 -14.35
CA HIS A 120 -4.49 -9.52 -15.24
C HIS A 120 -4.44 -7.98 -15.30
N GLY A 121 -5.59 -7.33 -15.52
CA GLY A 121 -5.67 -5.87 -15.58
C GLY A 121 -5.15 -5.17 -14.32
N TRP A 122 -5.35 -5.77 -13.14
CA TRP A 122 -4.83 -5.22 -11.90
C TRP A 122 -3.32 -5.48 -11.71
N LEU A 123 -2.86 -6.70 -11.99
CA LEU A 123 -1.45 -7.08 -11.84
C LEU A 123 -0.54 -6.37 -12.84
N ASP A 124 -0.98 -6.21 -14.07
CA ASP A 124 -0.20 -5.56 -15.14
C ASP A 124 -0.02 -4.06 -14.88
N ASN A 125 -1.00 -3.44 -14.19
CA ASN A 125 -0.99 -2.02 -13.84
C ASN A 125 -0.53 -1.75 -12.40
N ILE A 126 0.05 -2.74 -11.71
CA ILE A 126 0.50 -2.51 -10.34
C ILE A 126 1.60 -1.44 -10.33
N LYS A 127 1.36 -0.34 -9.61
CA LYS A 127 2.42 0.63 -9.34
C LYS A 127 3.48 -0.13 -8.57
N GLY A 128 4.68 -0.21 -9.14
CA GLY A 128 5.70 -1.17 -8.71
C GLY A 128 6.11 -1.09 -7.24
N LEU A 129 5.65 -0.12 -6.47
CA LEU A 129 5.93 0.06 -5.04
C LEU A 129 4.61 -0.06 -4.27
N VAL A 130 4.46 -1.11 -3.47
CA VAL A 130 3.32 -1.30 -2.56
C VAL A 130 3.72 -0.89 -1.16
N CYS A 131 2.99 0.05 -0.55
CA CYS A 131 3.21 0.46 0.83
C CYS A 131 2.85 -0.68 1.79
N VAL A 132 3.78 -1.03 2.68
CA VAL A 132 3.62 -2.11 3.67
C VAL A 132 3.56 -1.56 5.09
N SER A 133 3.83 -0.26 5.30
CA SER A 133 3.69 0.36 6.59
C SER A 133 2.36 1.12 6.73
N ALA A 134 1.88 1.17 7.97
CA ALA A 134 0.77 1.98 8.42
C ALA A 134 1.23 2.77 9.64
N ALA A 135 1.34 4.08 9.50
CA ALA A 135 1.61 4.97 10.61
C ALA A 135 0.36 5.08 11.49
N LEU A 136 0.34 4.37 12.63
CA LEU A 136 -0.60 4.62 13.72
C LEU A 136 -0.01 5.73 14.58
N ALA A 137 -0.81 6.77 14.85
CA ALA A 137 -0.33 8.00 15.46
C ALA A 137 0.22 7.75 16.88
N PHE A 138 1.55 7.76 17.01
CA PHE A 138 2.24 7.88 18.29
C PHE A 138 3.15 9.12 18.26
N PRO A 139 3.26 9.88 19.38
CA PRO A 139 4.08 11.07 19.44
C PRO A 139 5.57 10.71 19.37
N VAL A 140 6.27 11.23 18.35
CA VAL A 140 7.68 10.93 18.10
C VAL A 140 8.56 12.00 18.76
N ALA A 141 9.23 11.66 19.86
CA ALA A 141 10.30 12.48 20.43
C ALA A 141 11.58 12.37 19.58
N SER A 142 12.38 13.43 19.55
CA SER A 142 13.67 13.49 18.84
C SER A 142 14.66 12.46 19.38
N VAL A 143 14.95 11.43 18.58
CA VAL A 143 15.86 10.33 18.94
C VAL A 143 17.28 10.62 18.43
N THR A 144 18.26 10.55 19.34
CA THR A 144 19.71 10.64 19.09
C THR A 144 20.44 9.29 19.14
N SER A 145 19.74 8.17 19.33
CA SER A 145 20.25 6.79 19.32
C SER A 145 19.55 5.90 18.28
N ALA A 146 20.00 4.67 18.09
CA ALA A 146 19.23 3.68 17.32
C ALA A 146 17.90 3.41 18.05
N ALA A 147 16.80 3.99 17.57
CA ALA A 147 15.46 3.63 18.00
C ALA A 147 14.81 2.71 17.00
N GLN A 148 14.01 1.79 17.53
CA GLN A 148 13.10 0.98 16.74
C GLN A 148 12.13 1.88 15.98
N GLU A 149 11.85 1.51 14.74
CA GLU A 149 10.85 2.18 13.92
C GLU A 149 9.47 2.08 14.58
N GLN A 150 8.71 3.17 14.55
CA GLN A 150 7.40 3.27 15.19
C GLN A 150 6.24 2.89 14.26
N ASP A 151 6.54 2.62 12.98
CA ASP A 151 5.55 2.22 11.99
C ASP A 151 5.14 0.76 12.20
N VAL A 152 3.85 0.49 12.06
CA VAL A 152 3.28 -0.86 12.15
C VAL A 152 3.05 -1.40 10.75
N SER A 153 3.20 -2.71 10.56
CA SER A 153 2.91 -3.33 9.26
C SER A 153 1.40 -3.26 8.91
N ASP A 154 1.09 -3.06 7.63
CA ASP A 154 -0.26 -3.14 7.05
C ASP A 154 -0.87 -4.51 7.41
N THR A 155 -2.09 -4.50 7.94
CA THR A 155 -2.86 -5.71 8.26
C THR A 155 -3.00 -6.65 7.05
N ARG A 156 -3.02 -6.12 5.83
CA ARG A 156 -3.06 -6.95 4.60
C ARG A 156 -1.75 -7.67 4.32
N PHE A 157 -0.63 -7.13 4.79
CA PHE A 157 0.66 -7.79 4.65
C PHE A 157 0.76 -8.98 5.60
N SER A 158 0.43 -8.81 6.88
CA SER A 158 0.44 -9.92 7.84
C SER A 158 -0.58 -10.99 7.50
N SER A 159 -1.79 -10.62 7.06
CA SER A 159 -2.80 -11.59 6.63
C SER A 159 -2.42 -12.35 5.36
N ALA A 160 -1.54 -11.79 4.52
CA ALA A 160 -1.02 -12.49 3.35
C ALA A 160 0.03 -13.56 3.73
N LEU A 161 0.74 -13.41 4.86
CA LEU A 161 1.68 -14.40 5.39
C LEU A 161 0.99 -15.56 6.13
N PHE A 162 -0.29 -15.40 6.47
CA PHE A 162 -1.08 -16.37 7.24
C PHE A 162 -0.96 -17.84 6.80
N PRO A 163 -1.01 -18.22 5.48
CA PRO A 163 -1.04 -19.62 5.10
C PRO A 163 0.18 -20.45 5.54
N PHE A 164 1.33 -19.82 5.75
CA PHE A 164 2.54 -20.49 6.21
C PHE A 164 3.01 -20.01 7.58
N ALA A 165 2.76 -18.76 7.95
CA ALA A 165 3.06 -18.25 9.30
C ALA A 165 2.29 -19.00 10.39
N ALA A 166 1.02 -19.34 10.13
CA ALA A 166 0.22 -20.15 11.06
C ALA A 166 0.74 -21.59 11.21
N LEU A 167 1.48 -22.09 10.22
CA LEU A 167 2.11 -23.42 10.22
C LEU A 167 3.52 -23.40 10.81
N GLY A 168 3.90 -22.28 11.46
CA GLY A 168 5.17 -22.12 12.14
C GLY A 168 6.33 -21.67 11.26
N TRP A 169 6.09 -21.15 10.04
CA TRP A 169 7.12 -20.47 9.25
C TRP A 169 7.53 -19.13 9.91
N PRO A 170 8.82 -18.75 9.98
CA PRO A 170 10.01 -19.38 9.37
C PRO A 170 10.68 -20.48 10.22
N GLY A 171 10.06 -20.88 11.33
CA GLY A 171 10.56 -21.85 12.30
C GLY A 171 11.32 -21.19 13.46
N THR A 172 11.51 -21.96 14.53
CA THR A 172 12.37 -21.58 15.67
C THR A 172 13.83 -21.85 15.31
N GLN A 173 14.68 -20.82 15.47
CA GLN A 173 16.16 -20.84 15.39
C GLN A 173 16.77 -21.95 14.52
N GLY A 174 16.82 -21.74 13.20
CA GLY A 174 17.67 -22.51 12.28
C GLY A 174 16.99 -23.68 11.56
N GLN A 175 15.73 -24.02 11.87
CA GLN A 175 14.96 -25.00 11.12
C GLN A 175 13.94 -24.32 10.20
N HIS A 176 14.15 -24.42 8.89
CA HIS A 176 13.41 -23.68 7.86
C HIS A 176 11.97 -24.21 7.62
N ALA A 177 11.60 -25.38 8.15
CA ALA A 177 10.28 -25.98 7.94
C ALA A 177 9.83 -26.88 9.09
N THR A 178 8.73 -26.49 9.75
CA THR A 178 7.98 -27.33 10.70
C THR A 178 7.33 -28.51 9.94
N PRO A 179 7.18 -29.71 10.54
CA PRO A 179 6.51 -30.85 9.90
C PRO A 179 5.10 -30.52 9.35
N ASP A 180 4.38 -29.64 10.05
CA ASP A 180 3.05 -29.18 9.65
C ASP A 180 3.07 -28.35 8.38
N LEU A 181 4.10 -27.52 8.17
CA LEU A 181 4.26 -26.74 6.94
C LEU A 181 4.43 -27.68 5.74
N THR A 182 5.25 -28.71 5.87
CA THR A 182 5.46 -29.69 4.79
C THR A 182 4.20 -30.50 4.47
N ARG A 183 3.35 -30.76 5.49
CA ARG A 183 2.14 -31.58 5.33
C ARG A 183 0.93 -30.80 4.82
N LEU A 184 0.76 -29.56 5.28
CA LEU A 184 -0.47 -28.77 5.08
C LEU A 184 -0.31 -27.68 4.02
N TYR A 185 0.92 -27.37 3.60
CA TYR A 185 1.19 -26.40 2.55
C TYR A 185 1.80 -27.07 1.31
N PRO A 186 1.25 -26.84 0.11
CA PRO A 186 0.15 -25.92 -0.23
C PRO A 186 -1.26 -26.47 0.09
N THR A 187 -2.24 -25.56 0.24
CA THR A 187 -3.63 -25.94 0.53
C THR A 187 -4.39 -26.38 -0.73
N THR A 188 -5.40 -27.25 -0.60
CA THR A 188 -6.13 -27.76 -1.76
C THR A 188 -7.11 -26.72 -2.33
N LEU A 189 -7.86 -26.04 -1.46
CA LEU A 189 -8.98 -25.15 -1.82
C LEU A 189 -8.92 -23.85 -1.00
N LEU A 190 -9.21 -22.72 -1.65
CA LEU A 190 -9.51 -21.47 -0.96
C LEU A 190 -10.88 -20.96 -1.40
N GLU A 191 -11.79 -20.80 -0.45
CA GLU A 191 -13.09 -20.17 -0.66
C GLU A 191 -13.05 -18.74 -0.09
N THR A 192 -13.44 -17.75 -0.90
CA THR A 192 -13.39 -16.34 -0.49
C THR A 192 -14.34 -15.47 -1.32
N GLY A 193 -14.52 -14.21 -0.93
CA GLY A 193 -15.31 -13.24 -1.67
C GLY A 193 -14.52 -12.62 -2.83
N HIS A 194 -15.23 -12.18 -3.88
CA HIS A 194 -14.63 -11.47 -5.02
C HIS A 194 -14.03 -10.10 -4.62
N ASP A 195 -14.54 -9.49 -3.55
CA ASP A 195 -14.14 -8.18 -3.02
C ASP A 195 -12.67 -8.12 -2.52
N ILE A 196 -12.18 -9.21 -1.91
CA ILE A 196 -10.82 -9.28 -1.36
C ILE A 196 -9.79 -9.97 -2.27
N LEU A 197 -10.18 -10.27 -3.51
CA LEU A 197 -9.30 -10.92 -4.50
C LEU A 197 -7.98 -10.17 -4.72
N PHE A 198 -8.05 -8.85 -4.95
CA PHE A 198 -6.86 -8.02 -5.23
C PHE A 198 -6.10 -7.64 -3.96
N PHE A 199 -6.82 -7.44 -2.86
CA PHE A 199 -6.23 -6.94 -1.62
C PHE A 199 -5.55 -8.03 -0.80
N TRP A 200 -6.06 -9.26 -0.87
CA TRP A 200 -5.60 -10.36 -0.03
C TRP A 200 -5.07 -11.54 -0.85
N VAL A 201 -5.87 -12.10 -1.76
CA VAL A 201 -5.49 -13.32 -2.51
C VAL A 201 -4.27 -13.06 -3.39
N ALA A 202 -4.25 -11.96 -4.15
CA ALA A 202 -3.10 -11.58 -4.97
C ALA A 202 -1.81 -11.47 -4.16
N ARG A 203 -1.88 -10.86 -2.96
CA ARG A 203 -0.72 -10.73 -2.07
C ARG A 203 -0.26 -12.07 -1.51
N ARG A 204 -1.19 -12.98 -1.16
CA ARG A 204 -0.87 -14.35 -0.74
C ARG A 204 -0.12 -15.11 -1.84
N VAL A 205 -0.55 -14.98 -3.09
CA VAL A 205 0.12 -15.61 -4.23
C VAL A 205 1.52 -15.04 -4.43
N MET A 206 1.63 -13.71 -4.48
CA MET A 206 2.92 -13.02 -4.63
C MET A 206 3.93 -13.40 -3.54
N LEU A 207 3.54 -13.31 -2.27
CA LEU A 207 4.42 -13.61 -1.15
C LEU A 207 4.69 -15.10 -1.00
N GLY A 208 3.69 -15.96 -1.25
CA GLY A 208 3.85 -17.40 -1.26
C GLY A 208 4.91 -17.83 -2.28
N LEU A 209 4.79 -17.35 -3.52
CA LEU A 209 5.79 -17.62 -4.57
C LEU A 209 7.17 -17.08 -4.19
N LYS A 210 7.26 -15.86 -3.65
CA LYS A 210 8.55 -15.26 -3.31
C LYS A 210 9.27 -15.94 -2.16
N LEU A 211 8.55 -16.29 -1.09
CA LEU A 211 9.13 -16.75 0.17
C LEU A 211 9.25 -18.28 0.23
N THR A 212 8.32 -19.00 -0.40
CA THR A 212 8.26 -20.46 -0.33
C THR A 212 8.54 -21.15 -1.66
N GLY A 213 8.53 -20.40 -2.78
CA GLY A 213 8.67 -20.96 -4.14
C GLY A 213 7.45 -21.75 -4.61
N LYS A 214 6.41 -21.90 -3.77
CA LYS A 214 5.19 -22.66 -4.06
C LYS A 214 3.98 -21.74 -3.97
N LEU A 215 2.96 -22.05 -4.78
CA LEU A 215 1.67 -21.39 -4.66
C LEU A 215 1.02 -21.74 -3.33
N PRO A 216 0.24 -20.82 -2.72
CA PRO A 216 -0.46 -21.11 -1.48
C PRO A 216 -1.59 -22.15 -1.63
N PHE A 217 -2.06 -22.38 -2.86
CA PHE A 217 -3.15 -23.31 -3.17
C PHE A 217 -2.92 -24.05 -4.49
N GLU A 218 -3.36 -25.32 -4.55
CA GLU A 218 -3.10 -26.23 -5.69
C GLU A 218 -4.27 -26.38 -6.66
N VAL A 219 -5.52 -26.46 -6.18
CA VAL A 219 -6.62 -26.95 -7.03
C VAL A 219 -7.48 -25.81 -7.56
N ARG A 220 -8.17 -25.08 -6.67
CA ARG A 220 -9.14 -24.05 -7.09
C ARG A 220 -9.27 -22.93 -6.06
N LEU A 221 -9.45 -21.71 -6.57
CA LEU A 221 -9.95 -20.56 -5.80
C LEU A 221 -11.44 -20.39 -6.14
N TRP A 222 -12.32 -20.62 -5.17
CA TRP A 222 -13.75 -20.34 -5.31
C TRP A 222 -14.07 -18.94 -4.82
N LEU A 223 -14.66 -18.15 -5.71
CA LEU A 223 -15.11 -16.80 -5.42
C LEU A 223 -16.62 -16.78 -5.33
N GLN A 224 -17.12 -16.52 -4.12
CA GLN A 224 -18.55 -16.32 -3.89
C GLN A 224 -18.97 -14.94 -4.43
N PRO A 225 -20.15 -14.87 -5.09
CA PRO A 225 -20.74 -13.58 -5.44
C PRO A 225 -21.14 -12.83 -4.17
N LEU A 226 -21.10 -11.50 -4.23
CA LEU A 226 -21.59 -10.66 -3.15
C LEU A 226 -23.12 -10.81 -3.07
N LEU A 227 -23.64 -11.06 -1.88
CA LEU A 227 -25.08 -11.00 -1.62
C LEU A 227 -25.43 -9.54 -1.34
N ASP A 228 -26.18 -8.91 -2.25
CA ASP A 228 -26.77 -7.60 -2.02
C ASP A 228 -27.96 -7.79 -1.05
N LEU A 229 -27.74 -7.51 0.24
CA LEU A 229 -28.76 -7.51 1.29
C LEU A 229 -29.33 -6.11 1.51
#